data_AF-A0A0R1QLG8-F1
#
_entry.id   AF-A0A0R1QLG8-F1
#
_cell.length_a   1.000
_cell.length_b   1.000
_cell.length_c   1.000
_cell.angle_alpha   90.00
_cell.angle_beta   90.00
_cell.angle_gamma   90.00
#
_symmetry.space_group_name_H-M   'P 1'
#
loop_
_entity.id
_entity.type
_entity.pdbx_description
1 polymer ?
#
loop_
_entity_poly.entity_id
_entity_poly.type
_entity_poly.pdbx_seq_one_letter_code
_entity_poly.pdbx_strand_id
1 'polypeptide(L)' 'MPAQAIVEGKAIALVDIPPLRKNAAVNGEKRSISKKQALLRRQSMNKRQAEKSTIKLSQEVFNSILDISLN' A
#
# COMPACT_ATOMS: atom_id res chain seq x y z
N MET A 1 3.39 1.27 1.40
CA MET A 1 4.55 0.36 1.53
C MET A 1 5.72 1.14 0.99
N PRO A 2 6.74 1.42 1.80
CA PRO A 2 7.87 2.19 1.31
C PRO A 2 8.78 1.32 0.43
N ALA A 3 9.13 1.82 -0.75
CA ALA A 3 10.29 1.36 -1.50
C ALA A 3 11.51 2.19 -1.06
N GLN A 4 12.65 1.54 -0.83
CA GLN A 4 13.87 2.20 -0.32
C GLN A 4 15.08 1.79 -1.15
N ALA A 5 15.99 2.73 -1.35
CA ALA A 5 17.35 2.45 -1.81
C ALA A 5 18.30 2.59 -0.61
N ILE A 6 19.07 1.55 -0.32
CA ILE A 6 19.98 1.47 0.82
C ILE A 6 21.40 1.29 0.28
N VAL A 7 22.32 2.15 0.73
CA VAL A 7 23.76 2.07 0.45
C VAL A 7 24.48 2.03 1.80
N GLU A 8 25.34 1.03 2.00
CA GLU A 8 26.11 0.86 3.26
C GLU A 8 25.23 0.87 4.52
N GLY A 9 24.02 0.31 4.43
CA GLY A 9 23.06 0.29 5.55
C GLY A 9 22.31 1.61 5.79
N LYS A 10 22.57 2.65 5.00
CA LYS A 10 21.86 3.94 5.07
C LYS A 10 20.87 4.10 3.92
N ALA A 11 19.63 4.43 4.24
CA ALA A 11 18.62 4.76 3.23
C ALA A 11 18.95 6.11 2.58
N ILE A 12 19.09 6.12 1.25
CA ILE A 12 19.38 7.32 0.45
C ILE A 12 18.14 7.83 -0.30
N ALA A 13 17.16 6.97 -0.54
CA ALA A 13 15.89 7.33 -1.18
C ALA A 13 14.75 6.51 -0.56
N LEU A 14 13.59 7.15 -0.41
CA LEU A 14 12.38 6.59 0.17
C LEU A 14 11.18 7.07 -0.65
N VAL A 15 10.36 6.13 -1.13
CA VAL A 15 9.09 6.42 -1.82
C VAL A 15 7.97 5.64 -1.15
N ASP A 16 6.92 6.32 -0.69
CA ASP A 16 5.74 5.62 -0.15
C ASP A 16 4.76 5.26 -1.27
N ILE A 17 4.53 3.96 -1.44
CA ILE A 17 3.52 3.44 -2.37
C ILE A 17 2.18 3.37 -1.63
N PRO A 18 1.16 4.13 -2.07
CA PRO A 18 -0.11 4.18 -1.38
C PRO A 18 -0.84 2.83 -1.46
N PRO A 19 -1.49 2.39 -0.38
CA PRO A 19 -2.26 1.14 -0.38
C PRO A 19 -3.55 1.30 -1.19
N LEU A 20 -3.95 0.24 -1.89
CA LEU A 20 -5.31 0.14 -2.42
C LEU A 20 -6.30 0.04 -1.25
N ARG A 21 -7.33 0.88 -1.25
CA ARG A 21 -8.30 0.92 -0.15
C ARG A 21 -9.73 1.03 -0.66
N LYS A 22 -10.66 0.33 0.01
CA LYS A 22 -12.10 0.55 -0.16
C LYS A 22 -12.52 1.84 0.56
N ASN A 23 -13.49 2.56 -0.01
CA ASN A 23 -14.17 3.68 0.67
C ASN A 23 -15.12 3.14 1.75
N ALA A 24 -14.60 2.88 2.95
CA ALA A 24 -15.34 2.18 4.01
C ALA A 24 -16.43 3.03 4.69
N ALA A 25 -16.19 4.34 4.85
CA ALA A 25 -17.08 5.24 5.60
C ALA A 25 -17.99 6.13 4.73
N VAL A 26 -17.77 6.12 3.40
CA VAL A 26 -18.44 7.00 2.43
C VAL A 26 -19.10 6.15 1.33
N ASN A 27 -19.83 5.10 1.73
CA ASN A 27 -20.48 4.17 0.79
C ASN A 27 -21.94 4.54 0.46
N GLY A 28 -22.33 5.81 0.62
CA GLY A 28 -23.71 6.28 0.38
C GLY A 28 -24.71 6.01 1.52
N GLU A 29 -24.41 5.10 2.45
CA GLU A 29 -25.26 4.86 3.62
C GLU A 29 -25.04 5.91 4.72
N LYS A 30 -26.14 6.49 5.21
CA LYS A 30 -26.12 7.38 6.38
C LYS A 30 -25.88 6.57 7.65
N ARG A 31 -24.61 6.46 8.07
CA ARG A 31 -24.20 5.86 9.35
C ARG A 31 -23.86 6.94 10.38
N SER A 32 -24.09 6.64 11.66
CA SER A 32 -23.66 7.50 12.77
C SER A 32 -22.14 7.70 12.78
N ILE A 33 -21.67 8.79 13.42
CA ILE A 33 -20.25 9.14 13.51
C ILE A 33 -19.45 7.99 14.16
N SER A 34 -19.97 7.44 15.26
CA SER A 34 -19.35 6.30 15.96
C SER A 34 -19.17 5.08 15.04
N LYS A 35 -20.19 4.77 14.22
CA LYS A 35 -20.09 3.64 13.28
C LYS A 35 -19.07 3.90 12.17
N LYS A 36 -18.97 5.13 11.66
CA LYS A 36 -17.93 5.52 10.68
C LYS A 36 -16.53 5.37 11.29
N GLN A 37 -16.33 5.84 12.52
CA GLN A 37 -15.05 5.69 13.23
C GLN A 37 -14.68 4.22 13.44
N ALA A 38 -15.63 3.38 13.85
CA ALA A 38 -15.40 1.95 14.02
C ALA A 38 -14.95 1.26 12.72
N LEU A 39 -15.53 1.63 11.58
CA LEU A 39 -15.15 1.09 10.26
C LEU A 39 -13.74 1.51 9.86
N LEU A 40 -13.37 2.77 10.08
CA LEU A 40 -12.02 3.27 9.80
C LEU A 40 -10.96 2.60 10.67
N ARG A 41 -11.26 2.39 11.97
CA ARG A 41 -10.38 1.65 12.88
C ARG A 41 -10.13 0.23 12.38
N ARG A 42 -11.19 -0.49 12.00
CA ARG A 42 -11.07 -1.84 11.43
C ARG A 42 -10.22 -1.84 10.15
N GLN A 43 -10.43 -0.88 9.26
CA GLN A 43 -9.64 -0.75 8.04
C GLN A 43 -8.15 -0.51 8.33
N SER A 44 -7.84 0.36 9.30
CA SER A 44 -6.46 0.61 9.72
C SER A 44 -5.79 -0.66 10.27
N MET A 45 -6.50 -1.44 11.08
CA MET A 45 -5.97 -2.69 11.63
C MET A 45 -5.68 -3.72 10.54
N ASN A 46 -6.60 -3.88 9.59
CA ASN A 46 -6.41 -4.78 8.46
C ASN A 46 -5.21 -4.37 7.59
N LYS A 47 -5.01 -3.05 7.36
CA LYS A 47 -3.85 -2.54 6.63
C LYS A 47 -2.54 -2.94 7.30
N ARG A 48 -2.42 -2.72 8.62
CA ARG A 48 -1.22 -3.10 9.39
C ARG A 48 -0.94 -4.60 9.35
N GLN A 49 -1.99 -5.42 9.33
CA GLN A 49 -1.82 -6.87 9.20
C GLN A 49 -1.38 -7.26 7.78
N ALA A 50 -1.87 -6.59 6.75
CA ALA A 50 -1.47 -6.82 5.37
C ALA A 50 -0.02 -6.38 5.07
N GLU A 51 0.49 -5.36 5.76
CA GLU A 51 1.91 -4.93 5.66
C GLU A 51 2.90 -6.04 6.07
N LYS A 52 2.46 -7.04 6.84
CA LYS A 52 3.26 -8.22 7.19
C LYS A 52 3.31 -9.28 6.07
N SER A 53 2.47 -9.14 5.03
CA SER A 53 2.49 -10.08 3.91
C SER A 53 3.65 -9.76 2.97
N THR A 54 4.42 -10.79 2.62
CA THR A 54 5.52 -10.65 1.66
C THR A 54 4.94 -10.43 0.26
N ILE A 55 5.15 -9.24 -0.30
CA ILE A 55 4.78 -8.94 -1.68
C ILE A 55 5.83 -9.53 -2.61
N LYS A 56 5.38 -10.29 -3.62
CA LYS A 56 6.24 -10.72 -4.72
C LYS A 56 6.06 -9.74 -5.88
N LEU A 57 7.15 -9.16 -6.36
CA LEU A 57 7.15 -8.32 -7.54
C LEU A 57 7.14 -9.21 -8.80
N SER A 58 6.35 -8.83 -9.81
CA SER A 58 6.32 -9.52 -11.09
C SER A 58 7.50 -9.13 -11.97
N GLN A 59 7.82 -9.96 -12.97
CA GLN A 59 8.86 -9.66 -13.96
C GLN A 59 8.55 -8.39 -14.77
N GLU A 60 7.26 -8.11 -15.01
CA GLU A 60 6.81 -6.89 -15.71
C GLU A 60 7.27 -5.60 -15.00
N VAL A 61 7.29 -5.59 -13.67
CA VAL A 61 7.80 -4.45 -12.89
C VAL A 61 9.29 -4.24 -13.16
N PHE A 62 10.08 -5.32 -13.23
CA PHE A 62 11.51 -5.22 -13.55
C PHE A 62 11.74 -4.72 -14.97
N ASN A 63 11.01 -5.27 -15.94
CA ASN A 63 11.11 -4.86 -17.34
C ASN A 63 10.77 -3.36 -17.50
N SER A 64 9.78 -2.87 -16.77
CA SER A 64 9.36 -1.46 -16.78
C SER A 64 10.41 -0.53 -16.17
N ILE A 65 11.19 -0.99 -15.19
CA ILE A 65 12.26 -0.18 -14.56
C ILE A 65 13.51 -0.14 -15.45
N LEU A 66 13.78 -1.24 -16.16
CA LEU A 66 14.96 -1.40 -17.00
C LEU A 66 14.72 -1.02 -18.47
N ASP A 67 13.52 -0.53 -18.81
CA ASP A 67 13.08 -0.25 -20.19
C ASP A 67 13.33 -1.42 -21.16
N ILE A 68 13.21 -2.65 -20.67
CA ILE A 68 13.39 -3.86 -21.49
C ILE A 68 12.06 -4.12 -22.21
N SER A 69 11.96 -3.72 -23.47
CA SER A 69 10.89 -4.12 -24.37
C SER A 69 11.11 -5.56 -24.83
N LEU A 70 10.38 -6.52 -24.25
CA LEU A 70 10.20 -7.84 -24.85
C LEU A 70 9.17 -7.69 -25.97
N ASN A 71 9.67 -7.51 -27.19
CA ASN A 71 8.87 -7.66 -28.42
C ASN A 71 8.59 -9.14 -28.68
#